data_AF-A0A0C1N286-F1
#
_entry.id   AF-A0A0C1N286-F1
#
_cell.length_a   1.000
_cell.length_b   1.000
_cell.length_c   1.000
_cell.angle_alpha   90.00
_cell.angle_beta   90.00
_cell.angle_gamma   90.00
#
_symmetry.space_group_name_H-M   'P 1'
#
loop_
_entity.id
_entity.type
_entity.pdbx_description
1 polymer ?
#
loop_
_entity_poly.entity_id
_entity_poly.type
_entity_poly.pdbx_seq_one_letter_code
_entity_poly.pdbx_strand_id
1 'polypeptide(L)'
;MNELLPDEVALILSKLPPRLAQLRQKYPTAIWNAADCWDDAPLPSNYIPQYIEIYYADKADSPHIYYENNQVKYINLPTDVRQSQVIQVWIDGECKYIEIEGQIILNKLGGVQLPLPQVTVKTIANSLS
;
A
#
# COMPACT_ATOMS: atom_id res chain seq x y z
N MET A 1 17.95 0.37 -12.46
CA MET A 1 16.94 1.35 -12.03
C MET A 1 17.45 2.71 -12.50
N ASN A 2 16.79 3.34 -13.49
CA ASN A 2 17.15 4.70 -13.88
C ASN A 2 16.82 5.63 -12.71
N GLU A 3 17.80 6.38 -12.22
CA GLU A 3 17.54 7.44 -11.24
C GLU A 3 16.68 8.51 -11.94
N LEU A 4 15.48 8.74 -11.39
CA LEU A 4 14.61 9.81 -11.85
C LEU A 4 15.27 11.15 -11.56
N LEU A 5 15.08 12.10 -12.46
CA LEU A 5 15.62 13.44 -12.28
C LEU A 5 14.92 14.13 -11.10
N PRO A 6 15.62 15.03 -10.37
CA PRO A 6 15.04 15.75 -9.23
C PRO A 6 13.71 16.44 -9.53
N ASP A 7 13.53 16.94 -10.74
CA ASP A 7 12.31 17.63 -11.19
C ASP A 7 11.13 16.67 -11.39
N GLU A 8 11.39 15.46 -11.88
CA GLU A 8 10.37 14.40 -12.04
C GLU A 8 9.88 13.95 -10.66
N VAL A 9 10.79 13.85 -9.71
CA VAL A 9 10.47 13.53 -8.32
C VAL A 9 9.63 14.63 -7.68
N ALA A 10 9.96 15.90 -7.92
CA ALA A 10 9.19 17.04 -7.41
C ALA A 10 7.76 17.06 -7.99
N LEU A 11 7.63 16.78 -9.30
CA LEU A 11 6.33 16.72 -9.97
C LEU A 11 5.45 15.61 -9.40
N ILE A 12 5.98 14.39 -9.22
CA ILE A 12 5.21 13.26 -8.69
C ILE A 12 4.76 13.54 -7.25
N LEU A 13 5.65 14.06 -6.40
CA LEU A 13 5.29 14.39 -5.01
C LEU A 13 4.29 15.54 -4.90
N SER A 14 4.19 16.41 -5.90
CA SER A 14 3.21 17.51 -5.91
C SER A 14 1.76 17.02 -5.96
N LYS A 15 1.53 15.77 -6.35
CA LYS A 15 0.21 15.11 -6.31
C LYS A 15 -0.28 14.91 -4.87
N LEU A 16 0.64 14.76 -3.92
CA LEU A 16 0.31 14.48 -2.53
C LEU A 16 0.00 15.77 -1.74
N PRO A 17 -0.92 15.72 -0.76
CA PRO A 17 -1.03 16.74 0.27
C PRO A 17 0.33 16.99 0.93
N PRO A 18 0.70 18.26 1.23
CA PRO A 18 2.03 18.60 1.77
C PRO A 18 2.42 17.80 3.02
N ARG A 19 1.46 17.49 3.90
CA ARG A 19 1.67 16.69 5.10
C ARG A 19 2.15 15.26 4.78
N LEU A 20 1.65 14.65 3.71
CA LEU A 20 2.08 13.31 3.28
C LEU A 20 3.44 13.39 2.58
N ALA A 21 3.65 14.40 1.73
CA ALA A 21 4.93 14.59 1.05
C ALA A 21 6.12 14.74 2.03
N GLN A 22 5.90 15.35 3.20
CA GLN A 22 6.91 15.46 4.26
C GLN A 22 7.37 14.12 4.83
N LEU A 23 6.52 13.09 4.81
CA LEU A 23 6.86 11.75 5.29
C LEU A 23 7.94 11.06 4.43
N ARG A 24 8.22 11.56 3.22
CA ARG A 24 9.22 11.01 2.30
C ARG A 24 10.59 10.84 2.95
N GLN A 25 10.98 11.73 3.87
CA GLN A 25 12.28 11.64 4.54
C GLN A 25 12.42 10.36 5.36
N LYS A 26 11.30 9.85 5.90
CA LYS A 26 11.24 8.66 6.76
C LYS A 26 10.78 7.41 6.00
N TYR A 27 9.84 7.57 5.08
CA TYR A 27 9.20 6.48 4.32
C TYR A 27 9.25 6.77 2.80
N PRO A 28 10.44 6.84 2.20
CA PRO A 28 10.60 7.29 0.82
C PRO A 28 9.85 6.42 -0.18
N THR A 29 9.83 5.10 0.00
CA THR A 29 9.21 4.18 -0.97
C THR A 29 7.69 4.22 -0.89
N ALA A 30 7.12 4.16 0.32
CA ALA A 30 5.68 4.24 0.52
C ALA A 30 5.11 5.57 0.02
N ILE A 31 5.82 6.69 0.27
CA ILE A 31 5.39 8.00 -0.23
C ILE A 31 5.54 8.11 -1.75
N TRP A 32 6.56 7.50 -2.33
CA TRP A 32 6.68 7.40 -3.78
C TRP A 32 5.50 6.66 -4.40
N ASN A 33 5.21 5.45 -3.90
CA ASN A 33 4.11 4.62 -4.39
C ASN A 33 2.75 5.29 -4.19
N ALA A 34 2.56 5.99 -3.06
CA ALA A 34 1.35 6.77 -2.81
C ALA A 34 1.16 7.88 -3.85
N ALA A 35 2.24 8.58 -4.19
CA ALA A 35 2.21 9.68 -5.15
C ALA A 35 1.95 9.17 -6.58
N ASP A 36 2.59 8.07 -6.96
CA ASP A 36 2.44 7.47 -8.28
C ASP A 36 0.99 7.05 -8.54
N CYS A 37 0.37 6.37 -7.57
CA CYS A 37 -1.01 5.86 -7.64
C CYS A 37 -2.07 6.84 -7.10
N TRP A 38 -1.73 8.10 -6.84
CA TRP A 38 -2.63 9.03 -6.12
C TRP A 38 -3.94 9.28 -6.88
N ASP A 39 -3.82 9.53 -8.18
CA ASP A 39 -4.91 9.90 -9.08
C ASP A 39 -5.65 8.67 -9.64
N ASP A 40 -5.20 7.46 -9.32
CA ASP A 40 -5.83 6.22 -9.77
C ASP A 40 -7.26 6.11 -9.24
N ALA A 41 -8.14 5.53 -10.04
CA ALA A 41 -9.46 5.13 -9.55
C ALA A 41 -9.31 3.97 -8.53
N PRO A 42 -10.15 3.93 -7.49
CA PRO A 42 -10.33 2.72 -6.70
C PRO A 42 -10.75 1.55 -7.59
N LEU A 43 -10.40 0.33 -7.17
CA LEU A 43 -10.86 -0.89 -7.84
C LEU A 43 -12.40 -0.97 -7.82
N PRO A 44 -13.01 -1.65 -8.81
CA PRO A 44 -14.44 -1.98 -8.75
C PRO A 44 -14.77 -2.88 -7.54
N SER A 45 -16.00 -2.76 -7.01
CA SER A 45 -16.44 -3.54 -5.83
C SER A 45 -16.52 -5.04 -6.05
N ASN A 46 -16.62 -5.48 -7.30
CA ASN A 46 -16.65 -6.89 -7.70
C ASN A 46 -15.31 -7.34 -8.31
N TYR A 47 -14.25 -6.55 -8.16
CA TYR A 47 -12.94 -6.89 -8.68
C TYR A 47 -12.38 -8.13 -7.97
N ILE A 48 -11.89 -9.10 -8.75
CA ILE A 48 -11.27 -10.33 -8.24
C ILE A 48 -9.78 -10.28 -8.61
N PRO A 49 -8.89 -10.05 -7.64
CA PRO A 49 -7.46 -10.04 -7.87
C PRO A 49 -6.93 -11.37 -8.41
N GLN A 50 -6.03 -11.30 -9.38
CA GLN A 50 -5.21 -12.45 -9.77
C GLN A 50 -4.02 -12.60 -8.80
N TYR A 51 -3.43 -11.47 -8.40
CA TYR A 51 -2.26 -11.38 -7.54
C TYR A 51 -2.51 -10.41 -6.38
N ILE A 52 -2.12 -10.81 -5.18
CA ILE A 52 -2.09 -9.91 -4.01
C ILE A 52 -0.73 -10.04 -3.35
N GLU A 53 -0.04 -8.92 -3.20
CA GLU A 53 1.23 -8.83 -2.52
C GLU A 53 1.10 -7.90 -1.32
N ILE A 54 1.54 -8.35 -0.14
CA ILE A 54 1.50 -7.57 1.09
C ILE A 54 2.91 -7.40 1.62
N TYR A 55 3.28 -6.15 1.86
CA TYR A 55 4.58 -5.76 2.38
C TYR A 55 4.41 -5.08 3.75
N TYR A 56 5.10 -5.60 4.78
CA TYR A 56 5.14 -5.03 6.13
C TYR A 56 6.42 -4.21 6.36
N ALA A 57 6.84 -3.43 5.36
CA ALA A 57 7.98 -2.52 5.45
C ALA A 57 7.87 -1.42 4.38
N ASP A 58 8.59 -0.31 4.59
CA ASP A 58 8.76 0.72 3.54
C ASP A 58 9.59 0.17 2.38
N LYS A 59 10.67 -0.55 2.69
CA LYS A 59 11.56 -1.20 1.73
C LYS A 59 11.60 -2.69 2.01
N ALA A 60 11.30 -3.48 0.99
CA ALA A 60 11.43 -4.93 1.00
C ALA A 60 11.66 -5.41 -0.43
N ASP A 61 12.59 -6.36 -0.61
CA ASP A 61 12.93 -6.89 -1.93
C ASP A 61 11.91 -7.91 -2.44
N SER A 62 11.05 -8.42 -1.55
CA SER A 62 10.01 -9.41 -1.86
C SER A 62 8.77 -9.21 -0.97
N PRO A 63 7.57 -9.61 -1.42
CA PRO A 63 6.37 -9.56 -0.59
C PRO A 63 6.52 -10.46 0.63
N HIS A 64 6.00 -10.01 1.77
CA HIS A 64 5.93 -10.83 2.98
C HIS A 64 4.79 -11.84 2.89
N ILE A 65 3.75 -11.51 2.12
CA ILE A 65 2.67 -12.44 1.79
C ILE A 65 2.33 -12.27 0.33
N TYR A 66 2.21 -13.40 -0.38
CA TYR A 66 1.84 -13.44 -1.78
C TYR A 66 0.69 -14.42 -2.00
N TYR A 67 -0.37 -13.92 -2.64
CA TYR A 67 -1.49 -14.70 -3.13
C TYR A 67 -1.49 -14.70 -4.64
N GLU A 68 -1.88 -15.84 -5.19
CA GLU A 68 -2.17 -16.00 -6.61
C GLU A 68 -3.46 -16.79 -6.75
N ASN A 69 -4.41 -16.29 -7.55
CA ASN A 69 -5.71 -16.88 -7.79
C ASN A 69 -6.45 -17.25 -6.49
N ASN A 70 -6.48 -16.30 -5.55
CA ASN A 70 -7.11 -16.44 -4.23
C ASN A 70 -6.51 -17.56 -3.34
N GLN A 71 -5.30 -18.03 -3.66
CA GLN A 71 -4.58 -19.01 -2.85
C GLN A 71 -3.30 -18.38 -2.29
N VAL A 72 -3.03 -18.61 -1.01
CA VAL A 72 -1.72 -18.29 -0.42
C VAL A 72 -0.66 -19.10 -1.15
N LYS A 73 0.31 -18.43 -1.76
CA LYS A 73 1.49 -19.08 -2.34
C LYS A 73 2.69 -18.97 -1.41
N TYR A 74 2.82 -17.86 -0.70
CA TYR A 74 3.95 -17.61 0.17
C TYR A 74 3.56 -16.74 1.38
N ILE A 75 4.09 -17.10 2.54
CA ILE A 75 4.06 -16.30 3.78
C ILE A 75 5.46 -16.34 4.39
N ASN A 76 6.07 -15.17 4.50
CA ASN A 76 7.30 -14.94 5.27
C ASN A 76 7.13 -13.64 6.03
N LEU A 77 6.61 -13.80 7.23
CA LEU A 77 6.35 -12.70 8.13
C LEU A 77 7.62 -12.38 8.93
N PRO A 78 7.94 -11.09 9.12
CA PRO A 78 8.96 -10.71 10.09
C PRO A 78 8.48 -11.14 11.49
N THR A 79 9.42 -11.38 12.39
CA THR A 79 9.16 -11.90 13.75
C THR A 79 8.12 -11.08 14.53
N ASP A 80 7.98 -9.77 14.25
CA ASP A 80 6.90 -8.95 14.82
C ASP A 80 6.23 -8.02 13.80
N VAL A 81 5.34 -8.60 13.00
CA VAL A 81 4.51 -7.88 12.02
C VAL A 81 3.65 -6.78 12.64
N ARG A 82 3.26 -6.92 13.91
CA ARG A 82 2.41 -5.96 14.62
C ARG A 82 3.13 -4.67 14.96
N GLN A 83 4.46 -4.68 14.92
CA GLN A 83 5.31 -3.50 15.07
C GLN A 83 5.62 -2.83 13.72
N SER A 84 5.14 -3.38 12.61
CA SER A 84 5.39 -2.78 11.32
C SER A 84 4.79 -1.39 11.26
N GLN A 85 5.65 -0.42 10.95
CA GLN A 85 5.25 0.96 10.75
C GLN A 85 4.68 1.21 9.36
N VAL A 86 4.80 0.26 8.43
CA VAL A 86 4.36 0.45 7.05
C VAL A 86 3.73 -0.82 6.51
N ILE A 87 2.51 -0.70 6.01
CA ILE A 87 1.82 -1.75 5.28
C ILE A 87 1.58 -1.24 3.86
N GLN A 88 2.06 -1.95 2.85
CA GLN A 88 1.76 -1.68 1.45
C GLN A 88 1.09 -2.91 0.86
N VAL A 89 -0.02 -2.71 0.13
CA VAL A 89 -0.71 -3.79 -0.59
C VAL A 89 -0.73 -3.46 -2.07
N TRP A 90 -0.24 -4.41 -2.84
CA TRP A 90 -0.25 -4.37 -4.28
C TRP A 90 -1.23 -5.40 -4.81
N ILE A 91 -2.03 -4.99 -5.79
CA ILE A 91 -3.05 -5.79 -6.45
C ILE A 91 -2.71 -5.78 -7.95
N ASP A 92 -2.47 -6.95 -8.52
CA ASP A 92 -2.19 -7.12 -9.95
C ASP A 92 -1.09 -6.19 -10.50
N GLY A 93 -0.05 -5.95 -9.69
CA GLY A 93 1.11 -5.14 -10.06
C GLY A 93 0.99 -3.64 -9.76
N GLU A 94 -0.12 -3.20 -9.15
CA GLU A 94 -0.33 -1.79 -8.79
C GLU A 94 -0.52 -1.61 -7.28
N CYS A 95 0.05 -0.53 -6.72
CA CYS A 95 -0.13 -0.23 -5.30
C CYS A 95 -1.54 0.32 -5.04
N LYS A 96 -2.34 -0.35 -4.21
CA LYS A 96 -3.74 0.03 -3.93
C LYS A 96 -4.01 0.35 -2.47
N TYR A 97 -3.07 0.08 -1.57
CA TYR A 97 -3.21 0.44 -0.16
C TYR A 97 -1.86 0.75 0.44
N ILE A 98 -1.79 1.84 1.21
CA ILE A 98 -0.64 2.18 2.02
C ILE A 98 -1.09 2.71 3.37
N GLU A 99 -0.55 2.12 4.43
CA GLU A 99 -0.69 2.55 5.80
C GLU A 99 0.69 2.84 6.38
N ILE A 100 0.84 3.96 7.07
CA ILE A 100 2.05 4.38 7.76
C ILE A 100 1.70 4.72 9.20
N GLU A 101 2.38 4.08 10.16
CA GLU A 101 2.22 4.28 11.60
C GLU A 101 0.76 4.16 12.09
N GLY A 102 -0.02 3.27 11.48
CA GLY A 102 -1.44 3.10 11.80
C GLY A 102 -2.39 4.08 11.07
N GLN A 103 -1.86 4.97 10.22
CA GLN A 103 -2.64 5.90 9.42
C GLN A 103 -2.68 5.47 7.95
N ILE A 104 -3.88 5.29 7.41
CA ILE A 104 -4.09 5.03 5.99
C ILE A 104 -3.81 6.31 5.21
N ILE A 105 -2.87 6.24 4.27
CA ILE A 105 -2.52 7.36 3.39
C ILE A 105 -2.95 7.13 1.94
N LEU A 106 -3.14 5.88 1.53
CA LEU A 106 -3.70 5.49 0.24
C LEU A 106 -4.69 4.33 0.46
N ASN A 107 -5.91 4.45 -0.06
CA ASN A 107 -6.86 3.35 -0.12
C ASN A 107 -7.66 3.37 -1.43
N LYS A 108 -7.33 2.43 -2.30
CA LYS A 108 -7.92 2.21 -3.62
C LYS A 108 -8.40 0.76 -3.77
N LEU A 109 -8.54 0.01 -2.67
CA LEU A 109 -8.94 -1.40 -2.68
C LEU A 109 -10.37 -1.63 -3.19
N GLY A 110 -11.23 -0.61 -3.16
CA GLY A 110 -12.51 -0.66 -3.88
C GLY A 110 -13.57 -1.64 -3.37
N GLY A 111 -13.28 -2.41 -2.32
CA GLY A 111 -14.12 -3.51 -1.84
C GLY A 111 -13.43 -4.89 -1.90
N VAL A 112 -12.23 -4.98 -2.49
CA VAL A 112 -11.39 -6.17 -2.43
C VAL A 112 -11.17 -6.57 -0.97
N GLN A 113 -11.56 -7.80 -0.64
CA GLN A 113 -11.33 -8.39 0.67
C GLN A 113 -9.92 -8.98 0.70
N LEU A 114 -9.09 -8.50 1.62
CA LEU A 114 -7.78 -9.08 1.82
C LEU A 114 -7.92 -10.41 2.59
N PRO A 115 -7.31 -11.50 2.11
CA PRO A 115 -7.51 -12.86 2.64
C PRO A 115 -6.91 -13.15 4.04
N LEU A 116 -6.76 -12.17 4.93
CA LEU A 116 -6.15 -12.36 6.27
C LEU A 116 -6.96 -11.78 7.43
N PRO A 117 -7.07 -12.52 8.56
CA PRO A 117 -7.64 -12.00 9.81
C PRO A 117 -6.72 -11.04 10.59
N GLN A 118 -5.52 -10.73 10.09
CA GLN A 118 -4.53 -9.85 10.76
C GLN A 118 -4.21 -8.54 10.02
N VAL A 119 -4.67 -8.36 8.79
CA VAL A 119 -4.83 -7.01 8.25
C VAL A 119 -6.18 -6.53 8.75
N THR A 120 -6.25 -6.22 10.04
CA THR A 120 -7.35 -5.41 10.54
C THR A 120 -7.13 -4.04 9.89
N VAL A 121 -7.69 -3.84 8.70
CA VAL A 121 -7.94 -2.50 8.18
C VAL A 121 -8.63 -1.79 9.34
N LYS A 122 -7.92 -0.92 10.05
CA LYS A 122 -8.49 -0.09 11.11
C LYS A 122 -9.35 0.99 10.45
N THR A 123 -10.34 0.56 9.69
CA THR A 123 -11.41 1.40 9.16
C THR A 123 -12.60 0.49 8.84
N ILE A 124 -13.28 0.06 9.88
CA ILE A 124 -14.73 -0.14 9.80
C ILE A 124 -15.32 0.83 10.83
N ALA A 125 -16.34 1.57 10.39
CA ALA A 125 -17.12 2.59 11.10
C ALA A 125 -16.50 4.01 11.17
N ASN A 126 -16.74 4.78 10.10
CA ASN A 126 -17.36 6.11 10.24
C ASN A 126 -18.06 6.46 8.93
N SER A 127 -19.12 5.71 8.65
CA SER A 127 -20.24 6.14 7.83
C SER A 127 -21.45 5.53 8.52
N LEU A 128 -22.38 6.37 9.00
CA LEU A 128 -23.46 6.11 9.96
C LEU A 128 -23.14 6.53 11.41
N SER A 129 -22.95 7.83 11.64
CA SER A 129 -23.72 8.59 12.64
C SER A 129 -23.95 10.01 12.14
#